data_AF-A0A7S3CQQ3-F1
#
_entry.id   AF-A0A7S3CQQ3-F1
#
_cell.length_a   1.000
_cell.length_b   1.000
_cell.length_c   1.000
_cell.angle_alpha   90.00
_cell.angle_beta   90.00
_cell.angle_gamma   90.00
#
_symmetry.space_group_name_H-M   'P 1'
#
loop_
_entity.id
_entity.type
_entity.pdbx_description
1 polymer ?
#
loop_
_entity_poly.entity_id
_entity_poly.type
_entity_poly.pdbx_seq_one_letter_code
_entity_poly.pdbx_strand_id
1 'polypeptide(L)'
;MSSSWYKSQREFDGILSSDEQTNPLAKANKVYLPYCTSDGHMGDSSNSHWTKGFQFRGRRVVNALFDTLVSSFFEKESDRPVTVVFGGFSAGARGAMMHIDSLSARLSNFDNLQVVGVLDSPAYLDVETLDPRSQ
;
A
#
# COMPACT_ATOMS: atom_id res chain seq x y z
N MET A 1 -1.19 -15.24 -5.59
CA MET A 1 -0.43 -14.59 -6.68
C MET A 1 -1.27 -14.42 -7.95
N SER A 2 -2.52 -13.96 -7.84
CA SER A 2 -3.34 -13.64 -9.02
C SER A 2 -4.56 -12.83 -8.58
N SER A 3 -5.07 -11.98 -9.46
CA SER A 3 -6.37 -11.31 -9.32
C SER A 3 -7.54 -12.13 -9.84
N SER A 4 -7.31 -13.32 -10.42
CA SER A 4 -8.36 -14.17 -11.05
C SER A 4 -9.55 -14.50 -10.13
N TRP A 5 -9.34 -14.47 -8.82
CA TRP A 5 -10.33 -14.82 -7.80
C TRP A 5 -10.78 -13.61 -6.97
N TYR A 6 -10.39 -12.40 -7.37
CA TYR A 6 -10.84 -11.20 -6.68
C TYR A 6 -12.31 -10.98 -6.96
N LYS A 7 -13.08 -10.81 -5.88
CA LYS A 7 -14.46 -10.37 -5.96
C LYS A 7 -14.49 -8.88 -6.36
N SER A 8 -15.54 -8.48 -7.05
CA SER A 8 -15.77 -7.07 -7.41
C SER A 8 -16.02 -6.18 -6.19
N GLN A 9 -16.49 -6.77 -5.09
CA GLN A 9 -16.76 -6.11 -3.83
C GLN A 9 -16.12 -6.88 -2.67
N ARG A 10 -15.73 -6.12 -1.65
CA ARG A 10 -15.12 -6.65 -0.44
C ARG A 10 -15.54 -5.77 0.73
N GLU A 11 -16.09 -6.43 1.75
CA GLU A 11 -16.30 -5.81 3.07
C GLU A 11 -14.98 -5.75 3.82
N PHE A 12 -14.79 -4.67 4.57
CA PHE A 12 -13.59 -4.41 5.34
C PHE A 12 -13.93 -4.10 6.80
N ASP A 13 -13.05 -4.55 7.69
CA ASP A 13 -13.07 -4.23 9.11
C ASP A 13 -11.96 -3.23 9.48
N GLY A 14 -11.95 -2.79 10.73
CA GLY A 14 -10.92 -1.91 11.28
C GLY A 14 -10.83 -0.57 10.55
N ILE A 15 -9.62 -0.11 10.24
CA ILE A 15 -9.38 1.23 9.66
C ILE A 15 -10.06 1.45 8.29
N LEU A 16 -10.36 0.37 7.55
CA LEU A 16 -11.05 0.42 6.27
C LEU A 16 -12.57 0.23 6.37
N SER A 17 -13.10 -0.10 7.55
CA SER A 17 -14.54 -0.23 7.77
C SER A 17 -15.29 1.08 7.53
N SER A 18 -16.53 0.99 7.09
CA SER A 18 -17.49 2.10 7.01
C SER A 18 -18.35 2.26 8.26
N ASP A 19 -18.13 1.44 9.30
CA ASP A 19 -18.85 1.54 10.57
C ASP A 19 -18.42 2.78 11.37
N GLU A 20 -19.30 3.79 11.40
CA GLU A 20 -19.07 5.04 12.14
C GLU A 20 -19.00 4.86 13.66
N GLN A 21 -19.52 3.76 14.22
CA GLN A 21 -19.45 3.52 15.67
C GLN A 21 -18.07 3.10 16.13
N THR A 22 -17.32 2.40 15.26
CA THR A 22 -16.03 1.79 15.61
C THR A 22 -14.85 2.36 14.84
N ASN A 23 -15.08 3.03 13.71
CA ASN A 23 -14.02 3.62 12.89
C ASN A 23 -14.14 5.15 12.80
N PRO A 24 -13.24 5.93 13.42
CA PRO A 24 -13.24 7.39 13.30
C PRO A 24 -12.97 7.88 11.86
N LEU A 25 -12.45 7.01 10.99
CA LEU A 25 -12.21 7.30 9.58
C LEU A 25 -13.32 6.76 8.68
N ALA A 26 -14.46 6.30 9.19
CA ALA A 26 -15.52 5.65 8.41
C ALA A 26 -15.95 6.44 7.15
N LYS A 27 -15.97 7.78 7.24
CA LYS A 27 -16.37 8.69 6.15
C LYS A 27 -15.26 9.04 5.15
N ALA A 28 -14.02 8.59 5.39
CA ALA A 28 -12.92 8.85 4.47
C ALA A 28 -13.06 8.00 3.20
N ASN A 29 -12.52 8.49 2.08
CA ASN A 29 -12.35 7.68 0.89
C ASN A 29 -11.44 6.48 1.20
N LYS A 30 -11.86 5.28 0.81
CA LYS A 30 -11.15 4.02 1.11
C LYS A 30 -10.52 3.44 -0.15
N VAL A 31 -9.23 3.17 -0.09
CA VAL A 31 -8.48 2.53 -1.17
C VAL A 31 -7.76 1.32 -0.60
N TYR A 32 -7.96 0.16 -1.24
CA TYR A 32 -7.30 -1.09 -0.86
C TYR A 32 -6.56 -1.65 -2.06
N LEU A 33 -5.27 -1.92 -1.88
CA LEU A 33 -4.44 -2.59 -2.87
C LEU A 33 -4.16 -4.03 -2.42
N PRO A 34 -4.75 -5.05 -3.07
CA PRO A 34 -4.44 -6.44 -2.76
C PRO A 34 -2.97 -6.77 -3.05
N TYR A 35 -2.35 -7.58 -2.20
CA TYR A 35 -0.99 -8.06 -2.40
C TYR A 35 -0.97 -9.32 -3.27
N CYS A 36 -0.68 -9.16 -4.56
CA CYS A 36 -0.63 -10.26 -5.53
C CYS A 36 0.78 -10.57 -6.07
N THR A 37 1.77 -9.75 -5.73
CA THR A 37 3.09 -9.72 -6.38
C THR A 37 4.17 -10.51 -5.66
N SER A 38 3.96 -10.90 -4.39
CA SER A 38 4.90 -11.72 -3.59
C SER A 38 6.31 -11.15 -3.43
N ASP A 39 6.48 -9.84 -3.52
CA ASP A 39 7.76 -9.12 -3.47
C ASP A 39 7.79 -7.96 -2.46
N GLY A 40 6.89 -8.00 -1.47
CA GLY A 40 6.74 -6.95 -0.45
C GLY A 40 6.39 -5.58 -1.04
N HIS A 41 5.78 -5.54 -2.22
CA HIS A 41 5.52 -4.33 -3.01
C HIS A 41 6.78 -3.62 -3.53
N MET A 42 7.98 -4.20 -3.42
CA MET A 42 9.24 -3.54 -3.78
C MET A 42 9.79 -3.96 -5.15
N GLY A 43 9.40 -5.15 -5.63
CA GLY A 43 9.94 -5.73 -6.85
C GLY A 43 9.48 -5.04 -8.15
N ASP A 44 10.31 -5.15 -9.19
CA ASP A 44 9.93 -4.81 -10.57
C ASP A 44 10.54 -5.77 -11.61
N SER A 45 10.75 -7.02 -11.21
CA SER A 45 11.27 -8.06 -12.08
C SER A 45 10.16 -8.64 -12.94
N SER A 46 10.39 -8.66 -14.27
CA SER A 46 9.50 -9.33 -15.20
C SER A 46 9.62 -10.86 -15.10
N ASN A 47 8.68 -11.56 -15.73
CA ASN A 47 8.84 -12.99 -15.97
C ASN A 47 10.15 -13.28 -16.72
N SER A 48 10.86 -14.29 -16.24
CA SER A 48 12.12 -14.76 -16.80
C SER A 48 12.36 -16.19 -16.34
N HIS A 49 13.43 -16.80 -16.86
CA HIS A 49 13.92 -18.08 -16.34
C HIS A 49 14.24 -18.01 -14.84
N TRP A 50 14.88 -16.93 -14.38
CA TRP A 50 15.27 -16.72 -12.98
C TRP A 50 14.08 -16.56 -12.04
N THR A 51 12.99 -15.95 -12.51
CA THR A 51 11.75 -15.81 -11.73
C THR A 51 10.83 -17.02 -11.88
N LYS A 52 11.26 -18.09 -12.57
CA LYS A 52 10.44 -19.27 -12.89
C LYS A 52 9.09 -18.90 -13.53
N GLY A 53 9.10 -17.86 -14.37
CA GLY A 53 7.91 -17.35 -15.04
C GLY A 53 7.01 -16.43 -14.20
N PHE A 54 7.31 -16.22 -12.92
CA PHE A 54 6.55 -15.29 -12.07
C PHE A 54 6.89 -13.82 -12.35
N GLN A 55 5.92 -12.95 -12.09
CA GLN A 55 6.02 -11.50 -12.20
C GLN A 55 6.09 -10.90 -10.78
N PHE A 56 7.20 -10.25 -10.44
CA PHE A 56 7.39 -9.55 -9.16
C PHE A 56 7.34 -8.05 -9.45
N ARG A 57 6.12 -7.52 -9.61
CA ARG A 57 5.86 -6.15 -10.12
C ARG A 57 5.28 -5.21 -9.08
N GLY A 58 5.52 -5.45 -7.80
CA GLY A 58 4.98 -4.70 -6.67
C GLY A 58 5.16 -3.19 -6.82
N ARG A 59 6.37 -2.73 -7.14
CA ARG A 59 6.68 -1.31 -7.35
C ARG A 59 5.87 -0.72 -8.50
N ARG A 60 5.72 -1.46 -9.60
CA ARG A 60 4.97 -1.00 -10.77
C ARG A 60 3.46 -0.91 -10.48
N VAL A 61 2.93 -1.86 -9.73
CA VAL A 61 1.54 -1.88 -9.30
C VAL A 61 1.23 -0.70 -8.36
N VAL A 62 2.10 -0.44 -7.37
CA VAL A 62 1.94 0.71 -6.46
C VAL A 62 2.04 2.04 -7.20
N ASN A 63 3.02 2.20 -8.09
CA ASN A 63 3.14 3.42 -8.89
C ASN A 63 1.91 3.66 -9.80
N ALA A 64 1.38 2.60 -10.43
CA ALA A 64 0.18 2.72 -11.24
C ALA A 64 -1.05 3.12 -10.42
N LEU A 65 -1.16 2.65 -9.17
CA LEU A 65 -2.18 3.13 -8.23
C LEU A 65 -2.02 4.62 -7.94
N PHE A 66 -0.79 5.07 -7.65
CA PHE A 66 -0.53 6.50 -7.40
C PHE A 66 -0.88 7.36 -8.61
N ASP A 67 -0.47 6.96 -9.82
CA ASP A 67 -0.81 7.66 -11.07
C ASP A 67 -2.33 7.78 -11.21
N THR A 68 -3.06 6.69 -10.96
CA THR A 68 -4.53 6.66 -11.03
C THR A 68 -5.16 7.58 -10.00
N LEU A 69 -4.66 7.61 -8.76
CA LEU A 69 -5.20 8.47 -7.71
C LEU A 69 -4.96 9.96 -7.99
N VAL A 70 -3.78 10.31 -8.48
CA VAL A 70 -3.45 11.68 -8.88
C VAL A 70 -4.41 12.17 -9.96
N SER A 71 -4.50 11.45 -11.08
CA SER A 71 -5.31 11.89 -12.22
C SER A 71 -6.81 11.83 -11.96
N SER A 72 -7.26 10.89 -11.13
CA SER A 72 -8.70 10.65 -10.94
C SER A 72 -9.31 11.43 -9.80
N PHE A 73 -8.51 11.74 -8.76
CA PHE A 73 -8.97 12.35 -7.51
C PHE A 73 -8.24 13.66 -7.21
N PHE A 74 -6.92 13.62 -7.01
CA PHE A 74 -6.20 14.77 -6.45
C PHE A 74 -6.19 15.99 -7.37
N GLU A 75 -6.08 15.79 -8.68
CA GLU A 75 -6.21 16.88 -9.67
C GLU A 75 -7.59 17.56 -9.66
N LYS A 76 -8.63 16.89 -9.16
CA LYS A 76 -10.01 17.43 -9.11
C LYS A 76 -10.39 18.02 -7.76
N GLU A 77 -9.71 17.62 -6.69
CA GLU A 77 -9.97 18.02 -5.30
C GLU A 77 -8.92 19.02 -4.80
N SER A 78 -8.19 19.69 -5.69
CA SER A 78 -7.10 20.63 -5.41
C SER A 78 -7.49 21.85 -4.57
N ASP A 79 -8.78 22.10 -4.38
CA ASP A 79 -9.27 23.33 -3.74
C ASP A 79 -9.57 23.16 -2.24
N ARG A 80 -9.49 21.94 -1.69
CA ARG A 80 -9.82 21.66 -0.29
C ARG A 80 -8.66 20.95 0.42
N PRO A 81 -8.38 21.23 1.70
CA PRO A 81 -7.38 20.47 2.45
C PRO A 81 -7.69 18.97 2.44
N VAL A 82 -6.73 18.13 2.04
CA VAL A 82 -6.86 16.68 1.99
C VAL A 82 -5.68 16.03 2.71
N THR A 83 -5.98 15.12 3.63
CA THR A 83 -4.97 14.27 4.26
C THR A 83 -5.01 12.88 3.63
N VAL A 84 -3.90 12.46 3.04
CA VAL A 84 -3.67 11.12 2.50
C VAL A 84 -3.02 10.26 3.56
N VAL A 85 -3.79 9.34 4.14
CA VAL A 85 -3.27 8.32 5.05
C VAL A 85 -2.82 7.12 4.21
N PHE A 86 -1.51 6.94 4.07
CA PHE A 86 -0.91 5.85 3.31
C PHE A 86 -0.22 4.86 4.23
N GLY A 87 -0.45 3.56 4.00
CA GLY A 87 -0.02 2.56 4.95
C GLY A 87 -0.28 1.13 4.53
N GLY A 88 0.00 0.22 5.46
CA GLY A 88 -0.23 -1.20 5.27
C GLY A 88 0.03 -2.00 6.54
N PHE A 89 -0.17 -3.31 6.43
CA PHE A 89 0.07 -4.29 7.48
C PHE A 89 1.15 -5.29 7.03
N SER A 90 2.07 -5.67 7.93
CA SER A 90 3.10 -6.68 7.68
C SER A 90 3.92 -6.36 6.41
N ALA A 91 3.97 -7.26 5.42
CA ALA A 91 4.65 -7.01 4.14
C ALA A 91 4.13 -5.75 3.41
N GLY A 92 2.84 -5.42 3.57
CA GLY A 92 2.25 -4.19 3.03
C GLY A 92 2.78 -2.94 3.74
N ALA A 93 3.02 -3.00 5.05
CA ALA A 93 3.62 -1.90 5.82
C ALA A 93 5.08 -1.67 5.43
N ARG A 94 5.84 -2.75 5.25
CA ARG A 94 7.21 -2.68 4.71
C ARG A 94 7.22 -2.06 3.31
N GLY A 95 6.28 -2.46 2.45
CA GLY A 95 6.09 -1.84 1.14
C GLY A 95 5.75 -0.35 1.23
N ALA A 96 4.82 0.03 2.12
CA ALA A 96 4.44 1.42 2.31
C ALA A 96 5.61 2.28 2.77
N MET A 97 6.45 1.78 3.69
CA MET A 97 7.69 2.43 4.11
C MET A 97 8.62 2.74 2.92
N MET A 98 8.69 1.86 1.92
CA MET A 98 9.52 2.05 0.72
C MET A 98 8.94 3.04 -0.30
N HIS A 99 7.63 3.32 -0.24
CA HIS A 99 6.93 4.11 -1.26
C HIS A 99 6.42 5.46 -0.77
N ILE A 100 6.34 5.69 0.54
CA ILE A 100 5.69 6.87 1.11
C ILE A 100 6.34 8.19 0.64
N ASP A 101 7.66 8.24 0.55
CA ASP A 101 8.37 9.42 0.07
C ASP A 101 8.11 9.69 -1.41
N SER A 102 8.03 8.63 -2.22
CA SER A 102 7.66 8.73 -3.65
C SER A 102 6.24 9.28 -3.81
N LEU A 103 5.29 8.83 -2.99
CA LEU A 103 3.94 9.38 -2.97
C LEU A 103 3.95 10.86 -2.57
N SER A 104 4.68 11.21 -1.50
CA SER A 104 4.76 12.60 -1.04
C SER A 104 5.37 13.51 -2.10
N ALA A 105 6.40 13.05 -2.82
CA ALA A 105 7.01 13.82 -3.91
C ALA A 105 6.06 14.00 -5.10
N ARG A 106 5.22 12.99 -5.43
CA ARG A 106 4.20 13.12 -6.48
C ARG A 106 3.11 14.13 -6.13
N LEU A 107 2.82 14.28 -4.83
CA LEU A 107 1.79 15.18 -4.34
C LEU A 107 2.32 16.56 -3.93
N SER A 108 3.63 16.83 -4.09
CA SER A 108 4.24 18.07 -3.61
C SER A 108 3.78 19.33 -4.33
N ASN A 109 3.16 19.19 -5.52
CA ASN A 109 2.63 20.32 -6.29
C ASN A 109 1.22 20.74 -5.81
N PHE A 110 0.65 20.05 -4.83
CA PHE A 110 -0.66 20.34 -4.28
C PHE A 110 -0.49 20.92 -2.86
N ASP A 111 -0.60 22.23 -2.74
CA ASP A 111 -0.37 22.96 -1.48
C ASP A 111 -1.36 22.57 -0.35
N ASN A 112 -2.50 22.00 -0.73
CA ASN A 112 -3.59 21.58 0.14
C ASN A 112 -3.51 20.09 0.56
N LEU A 113 -2.49 19.35 0.11
CA LEU A 113 -2.36 17.91 0.38
C LEU A 113 -1.28 17.62 1.43
N GLN A 114 -1.61 16.76 2.39
CA GLN A 114 -0.67 16.22 3.36
C GLN A 114 -0.63 14.69 3.29
N VAL A 115 0.57 14.10 3.24
CA VAL A 115 0.75 12.65 3.33
C VAL A 115 1.15 12.26 4.76
N VAL A 116 0.46 11.27 5.33
CA VAL A 116 0.75 10.68 6.65
C VAL A 116 0.90 9.17 6.52
N GLY A 117 1.94 8.62 7.16
CA GLY A 117 2.24 7.19 7.14
C GLY A 117 1.62 6.43 8.31
N VAL A 118 0.95 5.32 8.05
CA VAL A 118 0.53 4.34 9.06
C VAL A 118 1.13 2.98 8.72
N LEU A 119 2.21 2.64 9.41
CA LEU A 119 2.99 1.45 9.14
C LEU A 119 2.77 0.45 10.28
N ASP A 120 1.88 -0.53 10.09
CA ASP A 120 1.58 -1.55 11.10
C ASP A 120 2.45 -2.80 10.92
N SER A 121 3.22 -3.11 11.96
CA SER A 121 4.19 -4.21 11.97
C SER A 121 5.22 -4.15 10.81
N PRO A 122 5.85 -2.99 10.52
CA PRO A 122 6.77 -2.83 9.39
C PRO A 122 8.22 -3.18 9.74
N ALA A 123 8.55 -3.23 11.03
CA ALA A 123 9.92 -3.30 11.52
C ALA A 123 10.34 -4.77 11.64
N TYR A 124 11.29 -5.14 10.81
CA TYR A 124 11.95 -6.44 10.86
C TYR A 124 13.35 -6.19 11.39
N LEU A 125 13.74 -6.97 12.38
CA LEU A 125 15.10 -6.92 12.91
C LEU A 125 15.95 -7.92 12.15
N ASP A 126 17.06 -7.44 11.58
CA ASP A 126 18.08 -8.30 11.00
C ASP A 126 18.98 -8.81 12.13
N VAL A 127 18.48 -9.82 12.83
CA VAL A 127 19.13 -10.47 13.97
C VAL A 127 19.21 -11.96 13.71
N GLU A 128 20.13 -12.62 14.41
CA GLU A 128 20.26 -14.07 14.34
C GLU A 128 18.94 -14.76 14.72
N THR A 129 18.56 -15.77 13.94
CA THR A 129 17.38 -16.58 14.24
C THR A 129 17.63 -17.44 15.48
N LEU A 130 16.63 -17.58 16.33
CA LEU A 130 16.68 -18.55 17.42
C LEU A 130 16.84 -19.98 16.85
N ASP A 131 17.87 -20.71 17.27
CA ASP A 131 18.01 -22.14 16.91
C ASP A 131 17.02 -22.95 17.76
N PRO A 132 16.01 -23.60 17.16
CA PRO A 132 15.06 -24.41 17.92
C PRO A 132 15.69 -25.64 18.58
N ARG A 133 16.95 -25.99 18.25
CA ARG A 133 17.69 -27.14 18.80
C ARG A 133 18.61 -26.78 19.96
N SER A 134 18.76 -25.49 20.28
CA SER A 134 19.60 -25.02 21.39
C SER A 134 18.85 -24.92 22.72
N GLN A 135 17.67 -25.54 22.86
CA GLN A 135 16.89 -25.66 24.10
C GLN A 135 16.82 -27.10 24.58
#